data_AF-A0A7Y5U5I1-F1
#
_entry.id   AF-A0A7Y5U5I1-F1
#
_cell.length_a   1.000
_cell.length_b   1.000
_cell.length_c   1.000
_cell.angle_alpha   90.00
_cell.angle_beta   90.00
_cell.angle_gamma   90.00
#
_symmetry.space_group_name_H-M   'P 1'
#
loop_
_entity.id
_entity.type
_entity.pdbx_description
1 polymer ?
#
loop_
_entity_poly.entity_id
_entity_poly.type
_entity_poly.pdbx_seq_one_letter_code
_entity_poly.pdbx_strand_id
1 'polypeptide(L)'
;MAIVSRVPILSRAAACVYAAGGFVCHQRPERSFHLHGRPLAVCARCAGLYASALAGGIVALLVGVPLVSARRARLWLALAAVPTVVTVGIELAGVAHPSNTMRMISALPLGAIAAWLVVGELSRPPEAG
;
A
#
# COMPACT_ATOMS: atom_id res chain seq x y z
N MET A 1 -16.89 3.51 -20.13
CA MET A 1 -16.81 2.13 -20.68
C MET A 1 -15.45 1.93 -21.36
N ALA A 2 -14.45 1.35 -20.70
CA ALA A 2 -13.18 1.05 -21.37
C ALA A 2 -12.38 -0.12 -20.76
N ILE A 3 -12.98 -0.95 -19.93
CA ILE A 3 -12.47 -2.31 -19.65
C ILE A 3 -13.05 -3.26 -20.72
N VAL A 4 -12.99 -2.85 -21.98
CA VAL A 4 -13.39 -3.69 -23.12
C VAL A 4 -12.13 -3.96 -23.91
N SER A 5 -11.30 -4.86 -23.39
CA SER A 5 -10.32 -5.53 -24.22
C SER A 5 -11.08 -6.46 -25.16
N ARG A 6 -10.56 -6.70 -26.37
CA ARG A 6 -11.12 -7.72 -27.27
C ARG A 6 -10.99 -9.15 -26.71
N VAL A 7 -10.30 -9.30 -25.58
CA VAL A 7 -10.05 -10.56 -24.89
C VAL A 7 -10.90 -10.60 -23.61
N PRO A 8 -12.06 -11.29 -23.61
CA PRO A 8 -13.03 -11.23 -22.51
C PRO A 8 -12.45 -11.56 -21.13
N ILE A 9 -11.44 -12.45 -21.07
CA ILE A 9 -10.79 -12.82 -19.81
C ILE A 9 -10.01 -11.66 -19.18
N LEU A 10 -9.33 -10.84 -19.98
CA LEU A 10 -8.60 -9.67 -19.48
C LEU A 10 -9.57 -8.62 -18.95
N SER A 11 -10.72 -8.45 -19.62
CA SER A 11 -11.77 -7.56 -19.15
C SER A 11 -12.37 -7.99 -17.82
N ARG A 12 -12.64 -9.29 -17.65
CA ARG A 12 -13.13 -9.84 -16.38
C ARG A 12 -12.09 -9.73 -15.28
N ALA A 13 -10.83 -10.06 -15.57
CA ALA A 13 -9.73 -9.95 -14.60
C ALA A 13 -9.57 -8.50 -14.11
N ALA A 14 -9.56 -7.53 -15.04
CA ALA A 14 -9.53 -6.12 -14.68
C ALA A 14 -10.77 -5.73 -13.84
N ALA A 15 -11.98 -6.12 -14.24
CA ALA A 15 -13.19 -5.85 -13.45
C ALA A 15 -13.08 -6.39 -12.01
N CYS A 16 -12.54 -7.61 -11.83
CA CYS A 16 -12.28 -8.17 -10.49
C CYS A 16 -11.26 -7.34 -9.70
N VAL A 17 -10.18 -6.87 -10.34
CA VAL A 17 -9.17 -6.01 -9.69
C VAL A 17 -9.77 -4.67 -9.27
N TYR A 18 -10.59 -4.03 -10.12
CA TYR A 18 -11.29 -2.79 -9.76
C TYR A 18 -12.33 -3.04 -8.66
N ALA A 19 -13.09 -4.13 -8.71
CA ALA A 19 -14.04 -4.46 -7.64
C ALA A 19 -13.31 -4.66 -6.30
N ALA A 20 -12.21 -5.42 -6.30
CA ALA A 20 -11.38 -5.64 -5.12
C ALA A 20 -10.82 -4.33 -4.56
N GLY A 21 -10.26 -3.47 -5.44
CA GLY A 21 -9.75 -2.16 -5.06
C GLY A 21 -10.82 -1.24 -4.47
N GLY A 22 -12.08 -1.37 -4.92
CA GLY A 22 -13.21 -0.58 -4.44
C GLY A 22 -13.57 -0.81 -2.97
N PHE A 23 -13.26 -1.98 -2.42
CA PHE A 23 -13.49 -2.27 -0.99
C PHE A 23 -12.55 -1.49 -0.05
N VAL A 24 -11.40 -1.03 -0.56
CA VAL A 24 -10.32 -0.45 0.24
C VAL A 24 -9.90 0.94 -0.24
N CYS A 25 -10.37 1.37 -1.40
CA CYS A 25 -10.02 2.64 -2.02
C CYS A 25 -11.23 3.26 -2.70
N HIS A 26 -11.33 4.59 -2.62
CA HIS A 26 -12.40 5.36 -3.26
C HIS A 26 -12.23 5.52 -4.78
N GLN A 27 -11.12 5.03 -5.36
CA GLN A 27 -10.85 5.01 -6.81
C GLN A 27 -11.02 6.36 -7.53
N ARG A 28 -10.72 7.48 -6.85
CA ARG A 28 -10.80 8.82 -7.45
C ARG A 28 -9.77 8.96 -8.57
N PRO A 29 -10.16 9.19 -9.83
CA PRO A 29 -9.24 9.24 -10.96
C PRO A 29 -8.14 10.29 -10.77
N GLU A 30 -8.48 11.46 -10.21
CA GLU A 30 -7.57 12.59 -10.01
C GLU A 30 -6.44 12.27 -9.01
N ARG A 31 -6.65 11.27 -8.15
CA ARG A 31 -5.68 10.81 -7.14
C ARG A 31 -4.96 9.53 -7.54
N SER A 32 -5.15 9.06 -8.77
CA SER A 32 -4.63 7.78 -9.26
C SER A 32 -3.60 7.99 -10.36
N PHE A 33 -2.58 7.14 -10.40
CA PHE A 33 -1.72 7.08 -11.58
C PHE A 33 -2.51 6.53 -12.77
N HIS A 34 -2.10 6.91 -13.98
CA HIS A 34 -2.76 6.48 -15.20
C HIS A 34 -1.85 5.57 -16.01
N LEU A 35 -2.37 4.42 -16.44
CA LEU A 35 -1.73 3.50 -17.35
C LEU A 35 -2.56 3.46 -18.64
N HIS A 36 -1.95 3.78 -19.78
CA HIS A 36 -2.65 3.92 -21.07
C HIS A 36 -3.90 4.80 -21.00
N GLY A 37 -3.81 5.94 -20.31
CA GLY A 37 -4.92 6.89 -20.16
C GLY A 37 -6.03 6.43 -19.21
N ARG A 38 -5.85 5.33 -18.47
CA ARG A 38 -6.84 4.79 -17.52
C ARG A 38 -6.30 4.86 -16.10
N PRO A 39 -7.07 5.36 -15.12
CA PRO A 39 -6.62 5.39 -13.74
C PRO A 39 -6.43 3.97 -13.23
N LEU A 40 -5.38 3.71 -12.43
CA LEU A 40 -5.22 2.43 -11.74
C LEU A 40 -6.44 2.13 -10.86
N ALA A 41 -6.61 0.85 -10.51
CA ALA A 41 -7.69 0.37 -9.64
C ALA A 41 -7.63 0.90 -8.20
N VAL A 42 -6.58 1.63 -7.82
CA VAL A 42 -6.43 2.30 -6.52
C VAL A 42 -5.69 3.63 -6.68
N CYS A 43 -5.84 4.52 -5.70
CA CYS A 43 -5.13 5.80 -5.68
C CYS A 43 -3.62 5.62 -5.48
N ALA A 44 -2.84 6.67 -5.79
CA ALA A 44 -1.39 6.66 -5.70
C ALA A 44 -0.86 6.33 -4.29
N ARG A 45 -1.61 6.67 -3.22
CA ARG A 45 -1.28 6.33 -1.84
C ARG A 45 -1.36 4.82 -1.59
N CYS A 46 -2.48 4.20 -1.97
CA CYS A 46 -2.67 2.75 -1.88
C CYS A 46 -1.67 2.01 -2.77
N ALA A 47 -1.39 2.51 -3.97
CA ALA A 47 -0.37 1.96 -4.84
C ALA A 47 1.02 1.93 -4.15
N GLY A 48 1.39 3.04 -3.48
CA GLY A 48 2.60 3.10 -2.66
C GLY A 48 2.61 2.08 -1.52
N LEU A 49 1.53 1.99 -0.74
CA LEU A 49 1.41 1.01 0.35
C LEU A 49 1.60 -0.43 -0.13
N TYR A 50 0.96 -0.80 -1.25
CA TYR A 50 1.05 -2.17 -1.77
C TYR A 50 2.42 -2.47 -2.38
N ALA A 51 2.97 -1.54 -3.16
CA ALA A 51 4.29 -1.70 -3.75
C ALA A 51 5.38 -1.84 -2.67
N SER A 52 5.33 -1.00 -1.62
CA SER A 52 6.31 -1.07 -0.55
C SER A 52 6.07 -2.24 0.40
N ALA A 53 4.83 -2.66 0.63
CA ALA A 53 4.54 -3.89 1.37
C ALA A 53 5.10 -5.12 0.68
N LEU A 54 4.92 -5.24 -0.64
CA LEU A 54 5.53 -6.32 -1.42
C LEU A 54 7.07 -6.30 -1.29
N ALA A 55 7.69 -5.14 -1.50
CA ALA A 55 9.13 -5.00 -1.40
C ALA A 55 9.65 -5.29 0.02
N GLY A 56 9.02 -4.74 1.05
CA GLY A 56 9.40 -4.94 2.45
C GLY A 56 9.24 -6.39 2.91
N GLY A 57 8.19 -7.08 2.46
CA GLY A 57 7.99 -8.51 2.69
C GLY A 57 9.05 -9.37 2.00
N ILE A 58 9.40 -9.07 0.74
CA ILE A 58 10.49 -9.77 0.04
C ILE A 58 11.81 -9.56 0.78
N VAL A 59 12.13 -8.32 1.17
CA VAL A 59 13.34 -8.02 1.94
C VAL A 59 13.36 -8.82 3.24
N ALA A 60 12.24 -8.85 3.98
CA ALA A 60 12.10 -9.63 5.21
C ALA A 60 12.37 -11.13 5.01
N LEU A 61 11.86 -11.71 3.92
CA LEU A 61 12.09 -13.13 3.60
C LEU A 61 13.55 -13.41 3.24
N LEU A 62 14.23 -12.48 2.57
CA LEU A 62 15.61 -12.66 2.13
C LEU A 62 16.65 -12.43 3.25
N VAL A 63 16.43 -11.42 4.10
CA VAL A 63 17.42 -11.02 5.11
C VAL A 63 17.05 -11.46 6.53
N GLY A 64 15.84 -11.98 6.72
CA GLY A 64 15.27 -12.25 8.04
C GLY A 64 14.81 -10.98 8.75
N VAL A 65 14.08 -11.17 9.83
CA VAL A 65 13.54 -10.08 10.66
C VAL A 65 13.90 -10.39 12.11
N PRO A 66 14.58 -9.49 12.83
CA PRO A 66 14.84 -9.69 14.25
C PRO A 66 13.52 -9.69 15.02
N LEU A 67 13.44 -10.53 16.05
CA LEU A 67 12.31 -10.52 16.97
C LEU A 67 12.25 -9.17 17.70
N VAL A 68 11.20 -8.40 17.42
CA VAL A 68 10.94 -7.14 18.10
C VAL A 68 9.79 -7.28 19.08
N SER A 69 9.91 -6.63 20.23
CA SER A 69 8.81 -6.58 21.20
C SER A 69 7.60 -5.86 20.60
N ALA A 70 6.39 -6.24 21.04
CA ALA A 70 5.14 -5.63 20.57
C ALA A 70 5.14 -4.10 20.72
N ARG A 71 5.78 -3.56 21.77
CA ARG A 71 5.93 -2.12 21.97
C ARG A 71 6.76 -1.46 20.87
N ARG A 72 7.91 -2.05 20.52
CA ARG A 72 8.78 -1.53 19.45
C ARG A 72 8.12 -1.65 18.08
N ALA A 73 7.46 -2.77 17.80
CA ALA A 73 6.70 -2.96 16.56
C ALA A 73 5.63 -1.87 16.37
N ARG A 74 4.83 -1.59 17.41
CA ARG A 74 3.83 -0.51 17.40
C ARG A 74 4.46 0.87 17.20
N LEU A 75 5.59 1.15 17.86
CA LEU A 75 6.30 2.41 17.68
C LEU A 75 6.79 2.58 16.24
N TRP A 76 7.39 1.53 15.65
CA TRP A 76 7.89 1.56 14.28
C TRP A 76 6.76 1.76 13.27
N LEU A 77 5.63 1.08 13.46
CA LEU A 77 4.42 1.29 12.66
C LEU A 77 3.90 2.73 12.79
N ALA A 78 3.84 3.27 14.01
CA ALA A 78 3.39 4.64 14.25
C ALA A 78 4.30 5.66 13.55
N LEU A 79 5.62 5.51 13.68
CA LEU A 79 6.59 6.38 13.02
C LEU A 79 6.51 6.25 11.48
N ALA A 80 6.38 5.04 10.96
CA ALA A 80 6.23 4.79 9.53
C ALA A 80 4.92 5.35 8.95
N ALA A 81 3.87 5.45 9.76
CA ALA A 81 2.59 6.04 9.37
C ALA A 81 2.62 7.57 9.32
N VAL A 82 3.52 8.24 10.04
CA VAL A 82 3.60 9.71 10.13
C VAL A 82 3.53 10.40 8.77
N PRO A 83 4.38 10.10 7.77
CA PRO A 83 4.33 10.80 6.48
C PRO A 83 2.99 10.60 5.76
N THR A 84 2.38 9.43 5.88
CA THR A 84 1.05 9.17 5.30
C THR A 84 -0.01 9.99 6.01
N VAL A 85 -0.05 9.97 7.34
CA VAL A 85 -1.02 10.71 8.15
C VAL A 85 -0.90 12.21 7.93
N VAL A 86 0.32 12.75 7.87
CA VAL A 86 0.57 14.17 7.59
C VAL A 86 0.04 14.55 6.22
N THR A 87 0.38 13.79 5.17
CA THR A 87 -0.11 14.11 3.82
C THR A 87 -1.63 13.93 3.68
N VAL A 88 -2.25 13.00 4.41
CA VAL A 88 -3.72 12.89 4.50
C VAL A 88 -4.29 14.13 5.19
N GLY A 89 -3.74 14.51 6.35
CA GLY A 89 -4.22 15.63 7.15
C GLY A 89 -4.16 16.96 6.40
N ILE A 90 -3.05 17.25 5.70
CA ILE A 90 -2.90 18.44 4.85
C ILE A 90 -3.99 18.49 3.76
N GLU A 91 -4.27 17.34 3.14
CA GLU A 91 -5.23 17.23 2.05
C GLU A 91 -6.68 17.30 2.54
N LEU A 92 -6.98 16.75 3.72
CA LEU A 92 -8.30 16.84 4.37
C LEU A 92 -8.58 18.24 4.91
N ALA A 93 -7.57 18.93 5.43
CA ALA A 93 -7.68 20.31 5.88
C ALA A 93 -7.79 21.32 4.73
N GLY A 94 -7.66 20.88 3.47
CA GLY A 94 -7.73 21.76 2.30
C GLY A 94 -6.53 22.68 2.14
N VAL A 95 -5.43 22.44 2.89
CA VAL A 95 -4.25 23.31 2.90
C VAL A 95 -3.46 23.19 1.60
N ALA A 96 -3.30 21.96 1.10
CA ALA A 96 -2.64 21.70 -0.17
C ALA A 96 -3.13 20.40 -0.79
N HIS A 97 -2.91 20.25 -2.10
CA HIS A 97 -3.18 19.03 -2.85
C HIS A 97 -1.86 18.38 -3.27
N PRO A 98 -1.38 17.34 -2.54
CA PRO A 98 -0.14 16.66 -2.88
C PRO A 98 -0.19 16.09 -4.30
N SER A 99 0.94 16.02 -5.00
CA SER A 99 1.00 15.29 -6.27
C SER A 99 0.83 13.78 -6.04
N ASN A 100 0.49 13.02 -7.08
CA ASN A 100 0.38 11.55 -6.97
C ASN A 100 1.70 10.92 -6.53
N THR A 101 2.85 11.45 -6.98
CA THR A 101 4.18 11.01 -6.55
C THR A 101 4.38 11.25 -5.05
N MET A 102 3.99 12.40 -4.52
CA MET A 102 4.08 12.67 -3.07
C MET A 102 3.16 11.75 -2.26
N ARG A 103 1.93 11.51 -2.74
CA ARG A 103 0.99 10.56 -2.11
C ARG A 103 1.59 9.15 -2.04
N MET A 104 2.28 8.71 -3.09
CA MET A 104 2.97 7.42 -3.13
C MET A 104 4.17 7.38 -2.17
N ILE A 105 5.11 8.33 -2.29
CA ILE A 105 6.35 8.36 -1.48
C ILE A 105 6.03 8.39 0.01
N SER A 106 5.07 9.22 0.42
CA SER A 106 4.65 9.32 1.82
C SER A 106 4.00 8.05 2.38
N ALA A 107 3.51 7.15 1.51
CA ALA A 107 2.95 5.86 1.87
C ALA A 107 3.99 4.72 1.94
N LEU A 108 5.15 4.88 1.29
CA LEU A 108 6.13 3.80 1.21
C LEU A 108 6.57 3.28 2.60
N PRO A 109 6.92 4.13 3.58
CA PRO A 109 7.43 3.64 4.86
C PRO A 109 6.44 2.73 5.58
N LEU A 110 5.16 3.11 5.62
CA LEU A 110 4.12 2.34 6.32
C LEU A 110 3.95 0.95 5.72
N GLY A 111 3.81 0.84 4.40
CA GLY A 111 3.65 -0.46 3.74
C GLY A 111 4.85 -1.37 3.95
N ALA A 112 6.07 -0.85 3.78
CA ALA A 112 7.30 -1.63 3.94
C ALA A 112 7.47 -2.17 5.36
N ILE A 113 7.34 -1.30 6.38
CA ILE A 113 7.49 -1.69 7.78
C ILE A 113 6.38 -2.64 8.22
N ALA A 114 5.14 -2.43 7.76
CA ALA A 114 4.03 -3.32 8.09
C ALA A 114 4.27 -4.75 7.57
N ALA A 115 4.63 -4.90 6.30
CA ALA A 115 4.91 -6.21 5.73
C ALA A 115 6.14 -6.87 6.36
N TRP A 116 7.20 -6.10 6.60
CA TRP A 116 8.42 -6.60 7.24
C TRP A 116 8.14 -7.17 8.64
N LEU A 117 7.35 -6.46 9.46
CA LEU A 117 6.95 -6.94 10.79
C LEU A 117 6.03 -8.17 10.73
N VAL A 118 5.09 -8.22 9.78
CA VAL A 118 4.19 -9.36 9.61
C VAL A 118 4.97 -10.61 9.23
N VAL A 119 5.91 -10.52 8.28
CA VAL A 119 6.78 -11.65 7.92
C VAL A 119 7.64 -12.09 9.10
N GLY A 120 8.16 -11.16 9.89
CA GLY A 120 8.92 -11.48 11.09
C GLY A 120 8.12 -12.22 12.15
N GLU A 121 6.84 -11.87 12.32
CA GLU A 121 5.92 -12.59 13.22
C GLU A 121 5.63 -14.00 12.71
N LEU A 122 5.33 -14.14 11.42
CA LEU A 122 5.03 -15.44 10.79
C LEU A 122 6.23 -16.37 10.77
N SER A 123 7.45 -15.82 10.83
CA SER A 123 8.70 -16.57 10.88
C SER A 123 9.13 -16.95 12.30
N ARG A 124 8.33 -16.64 13.34
CA ARG A 124 8.66 -17.00 14.72
C ARG A 124 8.68 -18.52 14.91
N PRO A 125 9.72 -19.08 15.54
CA PRO A 125 9.68 -20.49 15.94
C PRO A 125 8.55 -20.69 16.96
N PRO A 126 7.86 -21.85 16.94
CA PRO A 126 6.89 -22.18 17.96
C PRO A 126 7.55 -22.15 19.34
N GLU A 127 6.86 -21.58 20.33
CA GLU A 127 7.30 -21.60 21.74
C GLU A 127 7.49 -23.06 22.16
N ALA A 128 8.71 -23.44 22.55
CA ALA A 128 8.98 -24.75 23.14
C ALA A 128 8.36 -24.75 24.55
N GLY A 129 7.11 -25.22 24.63
CA GLY A 129 6.40 -25.46 25.88
C GLY A 129 6.94 -26.66 26.65
#